data_AF-A0A535ZZJ2-F1
#
_entry.id   AF-A0A535ZZJ2-F1
#
_cell.length_a   1.000
_cell.length_b   1.000
_cell.length_c   1.000
_cell.angle_alpha   90.00
_cell.angle_beta   90.00
_cell.angle_gamma   90.00
#
_symmetry.space_group_name_H-M   'P 1'
#
loop_
_entity.id
_entity.type
_entity.pdbx_description
1 polymer ?
#
loop_
_entity_poly.entity_id
_entity_poly.type
_entity_poly.pdbx_seq_one_letter_code
_entity_poly.pdbx_strand_id
1 'polypeptide(L)'
;MTDHAIDHAAPRVASIDRYSPAVLLSLALLFGLLAQSLFYRSALGVNVGIASIVVLGVAYRLRPNRARIDPLDRWIAPAAVIFAFLPALRVDLMLLLYDIPAAFVLVTMAVVSFAGVPLTRRAADLLVILGLVVVGRIVAGGALLLAAFPDLGRPLARRTGGRIASIGIGIALAFPFLLVFAFLFASADAVFSSAITNLFDFRNWSIGELIGRVLVAATFAWVAGGLFLLAGRGADTTMSPLLPRLRGLLSSTAGATTLLAVDALFVFFVALQ
;
A
#
# COMPACT_ATOMS: atom_id res chain seq x y z
N MET A 1 -34.33 -2.13 48.26
CA MET A 1 -33.68 -3.07 47.33
C MET A 1 -33.69 -2.40 45.97
N THR A 2 -32.58 -1.72 45.64
CA THR A 2 -32.42 -0.89 44.44
C THR A 2 -31.42 -1.58 43.52
N ASP A 3 -31.90 -2.08 42.39
CA ASP A 3 -31.09 -2.67 41.33
C ASP A 3 -30.23 -1.59 40.66
N HIS A 4 -28.92 -1.66 40.88
CA HIS A 4 -27.94 -0.93 40.08
C HIS A 4 -27.70 -1.69 38.77
N ALA A 5 -28.40 -1.25 37.72
CA ALA A 5 -28.01 -1.55 36.35
C ALA A 5 -26.67 -0.85 36.05
N ILE A 6 -25.59 -1.63 36.03
CA ILE A 6 -24.30 -1.20 35.52
C ILE A 6 -24.43 -1.14 34.00
N ASP A 7 -24.76 0.03 33.47
CA ASP A 7 -24.68 0.32 32.05
C ASP A 7 -23.20 0.20 31.63
N HIS A 8 -22.89 -0.86 30.90
CA HIS A 8 -21.64 -1.03 30.17
C HIS A 8 -21.57 0.04 29.07
N ALA A 9 -21.14 1.25 29.43
CA ALA A 9 -20.70 2.25 28.48
C ALA A 9 -19.40 1.78 27.83
N ALA A 10 -19.52 0.90 26.84
CA ALA A 10 -18.45 0.59 25.91
C ALA A 10 -17.92 1.92 25.35
N PRO A 11 -16.61 2.22 25.44
CA PRO A 11 -16.07 3.42 24.82
C PRO A 11 -16.29 3.26 23.32
N ARG A 12 -17.22 4.05 22.77
CA ARG A 12 -17.37 4.23 21.33
C ARG A 12 -16.03 4.75 20.82
N VAL A 13 -15.21 3.86 20.26
CA VAL A 13 -14.03 4.19 19.47
C VAL A 13 -14.51 4.85 18.18
N ALA A 14 -14.98 6.09 18.30
CA ALA A 14 -15.03 7.03 17.21
C ALA A 14 -13.64 7.67 17.15
N SER A 15 -12.64 6.90 16.68
CA SER A 15 -11.44 7.53 16.13
C SER A 15 -11.94 8.34 14.94
N ILE A 16 -12.02 9.66 15.12
CA ILE A 16 -12.39 10.59 14.06
C ILE A 16 -11.27 10.51 13.03
N ASP A 17 -11.42 9.60 12.06
CA ASP A 17 -10.63 9.59 10.84
C ASP A 17 -10.85 10.97 10.20
N ARG A 18 -9.85 11.85 10.34
CA ARG A 18 -9.93 13.24 9.85
C ARG A 18 -10.26 13.31 8.36
N TYR A 19 -9.82 12.29 7.61
CA TYR A 19 -10.06 12.15 6.19
C TYR A 19 -10.85 10.88 5.94
N SER A 20 -11.89 10.98 5.10
CA SER A 20 -12.65 9.80 4.71
C SER A 20 -11.76 8.84 3.92
N PRO A 21 -12.00 7.52 4.02
CA PRO A 21 -11.27 6.53 3.22
C PRO A 21 -11.36 6.78 1.71
N ALA A 22 -12.46 7.39 1.25
CA ALA A 22 -12.61 7.81 -0.15
C ALA A 22 -11.58 8.87 -0.55
N VAL A 23 -11.31 9.88 0.29
CA VAL A 23 -10.28 10.89 0.00
C VAL A 23 -8.89 10.25 -0.09
N LEU A 24 -8.57 9.33 0.82
CA LEU A 24 -7.31 8.60 0.80
C LEU A 24 -7.16 7.73 -0.46
N LEU A 25 -8.24 7.04 -0.85
CA LEU A 25 -8.27 6.24 -2.08
C LEU A 25 -8.11 7.13 -3.33
N SER A 26 -8.81 8.27 -3.39
CA SER A 26 -8.67 9.22 -4.49
C SER A 26 -7.25 9.77 -4.59
N LEU A 27 -6.62 10.15 -3.47
CA LEU A 27 -5.23 10.59 -3.44
C LEU A 27 -4.26 9.50 -3.90
N ALA A 28 -4.49 8.25 -3.47
CA ALA A 28 -3.70 7.11 -3.88
C ALA A 28 -3.82 6.85 -5.40
N LEU A 29 -5.03 6.88 -5.95
CA LEU A 29 -5.26 6.72 -7.39
C LEU A 29 -4.65 7.85 -8.21
N LEU A 30 -4.81 9.11 -7.76
CA LEU A 30 -4.17 10.27 -8.40
C LEU A 30 -2.65 10.14 -8.39
N PHE A 31 -2.07 9.69 -7.28
CA PHE A 31 -0.64 9.42 -7.21
C PHE A 31 -0.22 8.28 -8.13
N GLY A 32 -1.01 7.21 -8.23
CA GLY A 32 -0.76 6.12 -9.19
C GLY A 32 -0.73 6.62 -10.64
N LEU A 33 -1.68 7.46 -11.04
CA LEU A 33 -1.70 8.07 -12.37
C LEU A 33 -0.50 9.00 -12.62
N LEU A 34 -0.12 9.79 -11.61
CA LEU A 34 1.08 10.61 -11.65
C LEU A 34 2.35 9.76 -11.78
N ALA A 35 2.46 8.70 -10.98
CA ALA A 35 3.59 7.77 -11.04
C ALA A 35 3.66 7.03 -12.38
N GLN A 36 2.52 6.66 -12.96
CA GLN A 36 2.49 6.14 -14.33
C GLN A 36 3.10 7.12 -15.33
N SER A 37 2.76 8.42 -15.25
CA SER A 37 3.35 9.43 -16.14
C SER A 37 4.85 9.64 -15.91
N LEU A 38 5.32 9.44 -14.68
CA LEU A 38 6.72 9.61 -14.28
C LEU A 38 7.60 8.40 -14.61
N PHE A 39 7.09 7.18 -14.51
CA PHE A 39 7.92 5.97 -14.58
C PHE A 39 7.64 5.09 -15.80
N TYR A 40 6.51 5.27 -16.49
CA TYR A 40 6.24 4.45 -17.68
C TYR A 40 7.14 4.88 -18.86
N ARG A 41 8.02 3.97 -19.29
CA ARG A 41 9.03 4.18 -20.36
C ARG A 41 9.96 5.38 -20.12
N SER A 42 10.16 5.77 -18.87
CA SER A 42 11.08 6.84 -18.49
C SER A 42 12.16 6.29 -17.56
N ALA A 43 13.37 6.84 -17.66
CA ALA A 43 14.42 6.58 -16.68
C ALA A 43 13.97 7.01 -15.27
N LEU A 44 14.43 6.29 -14.24
CA LEU A 44 14.08 6.56 -12.85
C LEU A 44 14.53 7.96 -12.41
N GLY A 45 15.79 8.30 -12.67
CA GLY A 45 16.38 9.65 -12.59
C GLY A 45 15.75 10.59 -11.55
N VAL A 46 15.35 11.77 -12.03
CA VAL A 46 14.71 12.84 -11.23
C VAL A 46 13.30 12.45 -10.77
N ASN A 47 12.66 11.50 -11.45
CA ASN A 47 11.27 11.11 -11.20
C ASN A 47 11.08 10.48 -9.83
N VAL A 48 12.09 9.76 -9.31
CA VAL A 48 12.08 9.23 -7.93
C VAL A 48 12.02 10.36 -6.90
N GLY A 49 12.80 11.43 -7.11
CA GLY A 49 12.79 12.64 -6.28
C GLY A 49 11.44 13.34 -6.29
N ILE A 50 10.87 13.56 -7.48
CA ILE A 50 9.55 14.19 -7.66
C ILE A 50 8.47 13.37 -6.95
N ALA A 51 8.41 12.05 -7.20
CA ALA A 51 7.45 11.16 -6.58
C ALA A 51 7.56 11.18 -5.05
N SER A 52 8.78 11.15 -4.52
CA SER A 52 9.03 11.22 -3.07
C SER A 52 8.56 12.53 -2.44
N ILE A 53 8.81 13.67 -3.08
CA ILE A 53 8.32 14.98 -2.61
C ILE A 53 6.79 15.00 -2.57
N VAL A 54 6.13 14.49 -3.61
CA VAL A 54 4.66 14.44 -3.67
C VAL A 54 4.12 13.58 -2.53
N VAL A 55 4.66 12.37 -2.31
CA VAL A 55 4.24 11.49 -1.21
C VAL A 55 4.43 12.16 0.14
N LEU A 56 5.61 12.76 0.38
CA LEU A 56 5.90 13.43 1.65
C LEU A 56 4.99 14.65 1.86
N GLY A 57 4.73 15.44 0.82
CA GLY A 57 3.83 16.59 0.88
C GLY A 57 2.39 16.19 1.22
N VAL A 58 1.87 15.15 0.55
CA VAL A 58 0.53 14.60 0.83
C VAL A 58 0.49 14.02 2.25
N ALA A 59 1.47 13.20 2.65
CA ALA A 59 1.52 12.62 3.98
C ALA A 59 1.61 13.69 5.09
N TYR A 60 2.42 14.73 4.88
CA TYR A 60 2.52 15.87 5.80
C TYR A 60 1.18 16.59 5.95
N ARG A 61 0.39 16.71 4.87
CA ARG A 61 -0.95 17.32 4.91
C ARG A 61 -1.98 16.42 5.59
N LEU A 62 -1.85 15.11 5.41
CA LEU A 62 -2.72 14.10 6.01
C LEU A 62 -2.48 13.91 7.51
N ARG A 63 -1.34 14.36 8.04
CA ARG A 63 -0.96 14.15 9.44
C ARG A 63 -2.05 14.60 10.43
N PRO A 64 -2.20 13.91 11.58
CA PRO A 64 -3.10 14.35 12.64
C PRO A 64 -2.69 15.71 13.20
N ASN A 65 -3.65 16.60 13.48
CA ASN A 65 -3.35 17.94 14.04
C ASN A 65 -2.61 17.90 15.39
N ARG A 66 -2.73 16.79 16.13
CA ARG A 66 -2.06 16.58 17.43
C ARG A 66 -0.70 15.90 17.29
N ALA A 67 -0.35 15.35 16.12
CA ALA A 67 0.92 14.71 15.89
C ALA A 67 2.03 15.76 15.84
N ARG A 68 3.05 15.60 16.69
CA ARG A 68 4.26 16.43 16.68
C ARG A 68 5.41 15.58 16.18
N ILE A 69 6.15 16.11 15.20
CA ILE A 69 7.38 15.51 14.72
C ILE A 69 8.44 15.67 15.81
N ASP A 70 9.03 14.56 16.26
CA ASP A 70 10.15 14.59 17.22
C ASP A 70 11.30 15.42 16.61
N PRO A 71 11.90 16.37 17.34
CA PRO A 71 13.07 17.10 16.88
C PRO A 71 14.18 16.20 16.31
N LEU A 72 14.39 15.02 16.89
CA LEU A 72 15.40 14.07 16.43
C LEU A 72 15.05 13.38 15.11
N ASP A 73 13.80 13.44 14.65
CA ASP A 73 13.37 12.81 13.40
C ASP A 73 13.27 13.81 12.24
N ARG A 74 13.49 15.11 12.48
CA ARG A 74 13.36 16.16 11.46
C ARG A 74 14.35 16.01 10.30
N TRP A 75 15.45 15.28 10.50
CA TRP A 75 16.44 15.01 9.45
C TRP A 75 15.99 13.94 8.44
N ILE A 76 15.01 13.09 8.80
CA ILE A 76 14.61 11.93 8.00
C ILE A 76 13.98 12.38 6.67
N ALA A 77 13.10 13.39 6.69
CA ALA A 77 12.47 13.88 5.47
C ALA A 77 13.47 14.55 4.50
N PRO A 78 14.37 15.45 4.93
CA PRO A 78 15.47 15.93 4.10
C PRO A 78 16.36 14.80 3.55
N ALA A 79 16.73 13.82 4.39
CA ALA A 79 17.53 12.68 3.94
C ALA A 79 16.80 11.85 2.89
N ALA A 80 15.51 11.59 3.07
CA ALA A 80 14.66 10.90 2.10
C ALA A 80 14.68 11.59 0.73
N VAL A 81 14.54 12.92 0.73
CA VAL A 81 14.58 13.73 -0.50
C VAL A 81 15.96 13.66 -1.16
N ILE A 82 17.04 13.80 -0.40
CA ILE A 82 18.41 13.70 -0.94
C ILE A 82 18.61 12.34 -1.61
N PHE A 83 18.33 11.24 -0.91
CA PHE A 83 18.45 9.89 -1.45
C PHE A 83 17.55 9.66 -2.67
N ALA A 84 16.36 10.25 -2.70
CA ALA A 84 15.46 10.15 -3.84
C ALA A 84 15.95 10.88 -5.10
N PHE A 85 16.83 11.88 -4.98
CA PHE A 85 17.46 12.57 -6.11
C PHE A 85 18.81 11.98 -6.53
N LEU A 86 19.45 11.14 -5.70
CA LEU A 86 20.71 10.50 -6.06
C LEU A 86 20.63 9.66 -7.36
N PRO A 87 19.53 8.94 -7.67
CA PRO A 87 19.34 8.27 -8.96
C PRO A 87 19.41 9.20 -10.19
N ALA A 88 19.21 10.51 -10.03
CA ALA A 88 19.35 11.47 -11.12
C ALA A 88 20.82 11.79 -11.45
N LEU A 89 21.71 11.63 -10.48
CA LEU A 89 23.13 11.95 -10.60
C LEU A 89 23.98 10.71 -10.86
N ARG A 90 23.42 9.51 -10.69
CA ARG A 90 24.13 8.24 -10.70
C ARG A 90 23.56 7.32 -11.77
N VAL A 91 24.46 6.82 -12.62
CA VAL A 91 24.14 5.86 -13.68
C VAL A 91 24.58 4.43 -13.34
N ASP A 92 25.33 4.25 -12.26
CA ASP A 92 25.81 2.94 -11.82
C ASP A 92 24.70 2.11 -11.18
N LEU A 93 24.57 0.85 -11.60
CA LEU A 93 23.51 -0.05 -11.17
C LEU A 93 23.60 -0.41 -9.68
N MET A 94 24.81 -0.63 -9.15
CA MET A 94 24.99 -0.99 -7.74
C MET A 94 24.59 0.17 -6.82
N LEU A 95 24.91 1.40 -7.22
CA LEU A 95 24.48 2.60 -6.50
C LEU A 95 22.97 2.80 -6.59
N LEU A 96 22.35 2.58 -7.75
CA LEU A 96 20.88 2.63 -7.90
C LEU A 96 20.17 1.61 -7.02
N LEU A 97 20.70 0.38 -6.95
CA LEU A 97 20.19 -0.70 -6.09
C LEU A 97 20.29 -0.38 -4.59
N TYR A 98 21.19 0.53 -4.20
CA TYR A 98 21.28 1.03 -2.83
C TYR A 98 20.37 2.24 -2.59
N ASP A 99 20.41 3.22 -3.49
CA ASP A 99 19.74 4.51 -3.31
C ASP A 99 18.20 4.38 -3.35
N ILE A 100 17.67 3.51 -4.23
CA ILE A 100 16.21 3.34 -4.37
C ILE A 100 15.58 2.71 -3.11
N PRO A 101 16.08 1.57 -2.57
CA PRO A 101 15.58 1.04 -1.31
C PRO A 101 15.81 1.99 -0.13
N ALA A 102 16.96 2.66 -0.07
CA ALA A 102 17.24 3.64 0.97
C ALA A 102 16.24 4.80 0.95
N ALA A 103 15.96 5.36 -0.23
CA ALA A 103 14.94 6.38 -0.41
C ALA A 103 13.56 5.89 0.02
N PHE A 104 13.16 4.67 -0.38
CA PHE A 104 11.87 4.10 -0.01
C PHE A 104 11.72 3.93 1.51
N VAL A 105 12.76 3.41 2.18
CA VAL A 105 12.79 3.26 3.65
C VAL A 105 12.71 4.63 4.32
N LEU A 106 13.51 5.61 3.88
CA LEU A 106 13.52 6.95 4.46
C LEU A 106 12.20 7.70 4.25
N VAL A 107 11.57 7.57 3.07
CA VAL A 107 10.23 8.12 2.81
C VAL A 107 9.23 7.50 3.78
N THR A 108 9.26 6.17 3.95
CA THR A 108 8.37 5.47 4.88
C THR A 108 8.60 5.91 6.32
N MET A 109 9.85 6.02 6.76
CA MET A 109 10.21 6.53 8.08
C MET A 109 9.74 7.97 8.29
N ALA A 110 9.90 8.85 7.29
CA ALA A 110 9.40 10.22 7.36
C ALA A 110 7.87 10.27 7.50
N VAL A 111 7.14 9.44 6.74
CA VAL A 111 5.69 9.30 6.84
C VAL A 111 5.27 8.86 8.25
N VAL A 112 5.97 7.87 8.83
CA VAL A 112 5.73 7.40 10.21
C VAL A 112 6.02 8.51 11.23
N SER A 113 7.10 9.28 11.04
CA SER A 113 7.44 10.40 11.92
C SER A 113 6.41 11.53 11.83
N PHE A 114 5.86 11.82 10.65
CA PHE A 114 4.76 12.78 10.47
C PHE A 114 3.50 12.34 11.22
N ALA A 115 3.27 11.03 11.34
CA ALA A 115 2.20 10.46 12.14
C ALA A 115 2.42 10.61 13.67
N GLY A 116 3.55 11.17 14.10
CA GLY A 116 3.88 11.49 15.50
C GLY A 116 4.63 10.38 16.24
N VAL A 117 5.16 9.39 15.52
CA VAL A 117 5.91 8.29 16.12
C VAL A 117 7.40 8.62 16.18
N PRO A 118 8.01 8.69 17.38
CA PRO A 118 9.44 8.95 17.50
C PRO A 118 10.21 7.70 17.06
N LEU A 119 11.02 7.82 16.01
CA LEU A 119 11.81 6.71 15.46
C LEU A 119 13.21 6.67 16.06
N THR A 120 13.91 7.81 16.09
CA THR A 120 15.32 7.89 16.49
C THR A 120 15.54 7.56 17.98
N ARG A 121 14.50 7.69 18.80
CA ARG A 121 14.55 7.39 20.26
C ARG A 121 14.17 5.95 20.62
N ARG A 122 13.62 5.16 19.69
CA ARG A 122 13.12 3.81 20.00
C ARG A 122 14.26 2.79 20.00
N ALA A 123 14.14 1.81 20.89
CA ALA A 123 15.01 0.64 20.90
C ALA A 123 14.88 -0.15 19.59
N ALA A 124 15.96 -0.83 19.18
CA ALA A 124 16.04 -1.58 17.93
C ALA A 124 14.90 -2.62 17.78
N ASP A 125 14.57 -3.35 18.84
CA ASP A 125 13.50 -4.36 18.81
C ASP A 125 12.12 -3.75 18.52
N LEU A 126 11.86 -2.56 19.07
CA LEU A 126 10.62 -1.82 18.79
C LEU A 126 10.57 -1.30 17.36
N LEU A 127 11.72 -1.02 16.75
CA LEU A 127 11.82 -0.64 15.34
C LEU A 127 11.54 -1.84 14.42
N VAL A 128 11.99 -3.04 14.78
CA VAL A 128 11.70 -4.27 14.02
C VAL A 128 10.19 -4.55 14.02
N ILE A 129 9.55 -4.53 15.19
CA ILE A 129 8.10 -4.74 15.30
C ILE A 129 7.33 -3.65 14.54
N LEU A 130 7.73 -2.39 14.70
CA LEU A 130 7.13 -1.28 13.98
C LEU A 130 7.28 -1.46 12.47
N GLY A 131 8.48 -1.86 12.01
CA GLY A 131 8.77 -2.16 10.61
C GLY A 131 7.83 -3.23 10.06
N LEU A 132 7.67 -4.34 10.79
CA LEU A 132 6.76 -5.43 10.39
C LEU A 132 5.30 -4.96 10.28
N VAL A 133 4.84 -4.15 11.24
CA VAL A 133 3.49 -3.56 11.21
C VAL A 133 3.32 -2.62 10.02
N VAL A 134 4.32 -1.79 9.75
CA VAL A 134 4.30 -0.83 8.63
C VAL A 134 4.29 -1.58 7.29
N VAL A 135 5.15 -2.58 7.11
CA VAL A 135 5.16 -3.44 5.92
C VAL A 135 3.81 -4.11 5.74
N GLY A 136 3.25 -4.71 6.80
CA GLY A 136 1.92 -5.31 6.76
C GLY A 136 0.82 -4.32 6.33
N ARG A 137 0.90 -3.06 6.79
CA ARG A 137 -0.03 -1.99 6.39
C ARG A 137 0.15 -1.54 4.95
N ILE A 138 1.37 -1.50 4.42
CA ILE A 138 1.65 -1.18 3.01
C ILE A 138 1.13 -2.32 2.12
N VAL A 139 1.43 -3.56 2.48
CA VAL A 139 0.94 -4.76 1.77
C VAL A 139 -0.58 -4.81 1.77
N ALA A 140 -1.25 -4.49 2.89
CA ALA A 140 -2.70 -4.46 2.97
C ALA A 140 -3.34 -3.14 2.48
N GLY A 141 -2.55 -2.12 2.15
CA GLY A 141 -2.99 -0.72 2.06
C GLY A 141 -4.10 -0.47 1.05
N GLY A 142 -3.93 -0.93 -0.20
CA GLY A 142 -4.95 -0.77 -1.23
C GLY A 142 -6.24 -1.53 -0.91
N ALA A 143 -6.14 -2.74 -0.35
CA ALA A 143 -7.30 -3.52 0.05
C ALA A 143 -8.08 -2.89 1.20
N LEU A 144 -7.38 -2.30 2.19
CA LEU A 144 -8.00 -1.63 3.32
C LEU A 144 -8.75 -0.37 2.89
N LEU A 145 -8.21 0.39 1.94
CA LEU A 145 -8.89 1.56 1.38
C LEU A 145 -10.14 1.16 0.59
N LEU A 146 -10.07 0.09 -0.21
CA LEU A 146 -11.22 -0.46 -0.93
C LEU A 146 -12.28 -1.03 0.01
N ALA A 147 -11.87 -1.69 1.09
CA ALA A 147 -12.78 -2.24 2.11
C ALA A 147 -13.52 -1.15 2.92
N ALA A 148 -12.98 0.05 2.96
CA ALA A 148 -13.58 1.20 3.64
C ALA A 148 -14.45 2.07 2.71
N PHE A 149 -14.52 1.73 1.42
CA PHE A 149 -15.37 2.37 0.41
C PHE A 149 -16.89 2.06 0.53
N PRO A 150 -17.35 0.85 0.94
CA PRO A 150 -18.78 0.50 1.01
C PRO A 150 -19.59 1.38 1.97
N ASP A 151 -18.93 2.01 2.95
CA ASP A 151 -19.60 2.89 3.92
C ASP A 151 -20.15 4.19 3.32
N LEU A 152 -19.72 4.60 2.11
CA LEU A 152 -20.30 5.75 1.39
C LEU A 152 -21.57 5.40 0.57
N GLY A 153 -21.83 4.13 0.25
CA GLY A 153 -22.89 3.70 -0.66
C GLY A 153 -24.25 3.43 0.00
N ARG A 154 -24.54 4.05 1.14
CA ARG A 154 -25.63 3.64 2.05
C ARG A 154 -27.09 3.76 1.54
N PRO A 155 -27.43 4.34 0.37
CA PRO A 155 -28.77 4.14 -0.17
C PRO A 155 -28.90 3.09 -1.30
N LEU A 156 -27.83 2.68 -2.01
CA LEU A 156 -28.00 1.94 -3.28
C LEU A 156 -27.66 0.44 -3.29
N ALA A 157 -27.01 -0.13 -2.27
CA ALA A 157 -26.47 -1.49 -2.35
C ALA A 157 -27.07 -2.49 -1.36
N ARG A 158 -28.37 -2.82 -1.50
CA ARG A 158 -28.95 -3.99 -0.80
C ARG A 158 -28.60 -5.28 -1.58
N ARG A 159 -27.89 -6.19 -0.92
CA ARG A 159 -27.53 -7.58 -1.29
C ARG A 159 -26.45 -7.84 -2.37
N THR A 160 -26.46 -7.21 -3.54
CA THR A 160 -25.53 -7.61 -4.63
C THR A 160 -24.16 -6.90 -4.56
N GLY A 161 -24.14 -5.65 -4.09
CA GLY A 161 -22.92 -4.84 -4.02
C GLY A 161 -21.88 -5.34 -3.00
N GLY A 162 -22.31 -6.05 -1.96
CA GLY A 162 -21.40 -6.61 -0.95
C GLY A 162 -20.50 -7.72 -1.50
N ARG A 163 -20.99 -8.52 -2.46
CA ARG A 163 -20.23 -9.62 -3.05
C ARG A 163 -19.17 -9.11 -4.02
N ILE A 164 -19.53 -8.16 -4.88
CA ILE A 164 -18.60 -7.53 -5.83
C ILE A 164 -17.51 -6.75 -5.08
N ALA A 165 -17.88 -5.99 -4.03
CA ALA A 165 -16.91 -5.32 -3.18
C ALA A 165 -15.97 -6.32 -2.49
N SER A 166 -16.50 -7.44 -1.97
CA SER A 166 -15.69 -8.48 -1.33
C SER A 166 -14.72 -9.17 -2.30
N ILE A 167 -15.14 -9.42 -3.54
CA ILE A 167 -14.27 -9.97 -4.60
C ILE A 167 -13.16 -8.97 -4.94
N GLY A 168 -13.51 -7.68 -5.13
CA GLY A 168 -12.56 -6.61 -5.38
C GLY A 168 -11.51 -6.47 -4.26
N ILE A 169 -11.94 -6.59 -2.99
CA ILE A 169 -11.03 -6.60 -1.83
C ILE A 169 -10.12 -7.84 -1.83
N GLY A 170 -10.64 -9.01 -2.21
CA GLY A 170 -9.84 -10.23 -2.32
C GLY A 170 -8.78 -10.16 -3.41
N ILE A 171 -9.16 -9.70 -4.60
CA ILE A 171 -8.21 -9.46 -5.73
C ILE A 171 -7.16 -8.43 -5.32
N ALA A 172 -7.59 -7.34 -4.68
CA ALA A 172 -6.70 -6.34 -4.12
C ALA A 172 -5.70 -6.99 -3.15
N LEU A 173 -6.16 -7.76 -2.17
CA LEU A 173 -5.26 -8.45 -1.23
C LEU A 173 -4.30 -9.43 -1.92
N ALA A 174 -4.73 -10.09 -3.00
CA ALA A 174 -3.89 -11.00 -3.77
C ALA A 174 -2.84 -10.26 -4.59
N PHE A 175 -3.13 -9.04 -5.06
CA PHE A 175 -2.30 -8.26 -5.97
C PHE A 175 -0.79 -8.24 -5.63
N PRO A 176 -0.33 -7.89 -4.41
CA PRO A 176 1.10 -7.91 -4.08
C PRO A 176 1.72 -9.30 -4.19
N PHE A 177 1.00 -10.35 -3.78
CA PHE A 177 1.48 -11.73 -3.87
C PHE A 177 1.55 -12.21 -5.32
N LEU A 178 0.53 -11.88 -6.12
CA LEU A 178 0.51 -12.19 -7.54
C LEU A 178 1.69 -11.56 -8.27
N LEU A 179 2.02 -10.30 -7.98
CA LEU A 179 3.20 -9.64 -8.54
C LEU A 179 4.51 -10.35 -8.17
N VAL A 180 4.70 -10.65 -6.89
CA VAL A 180 5.93 -11.30 -6.41
C VAL A 180 6.07 -12.70 -7.02
N PHE A 181 5.03 -13.53 -6.94
CA PHE A 181 5.10 -14.89 -7.47
C PHE A 181 5.20 -14.92 -8.99
N ALA A 182 4.47 -14.06 -9.71
CA ALA A 182 4.60 -13.98 -11.17
C ALA A 182 6.02 -13.58 -11.58
N PHE A 183 6.64 -12.62 -10.89
CA PHE A 183 8.02 -12.23 -11.18
C PHE A 183 9.03 -13.37 -10.86
N LEU A 184 8.87 -14.04 -9.72
CA LEU A 184 9.71 -15.16 -9.34
C LEU A 184 9.62 -16.32 -10.34
N PHE A 185 8.40 -16.67 -10.77
CA PHE A 185 8.19 -17.72 -11.76
C PHE A 185 8.72 -17.34 -13.14
N ALA A 186 8.52 -16.10 -13.58
CA ALA A 186 9.08 -15.60 -14.83
C ALA A 186 10.61 -15.54 -14.82
N SER A 187 11.22 -15.38 -13.65
CA SER A 187 12.68 -15.43 -13.51
C SER A 187 13.23 -16.86 -13.46
N ALA A 188 12.44 -17.82 -12.99
CA ALA A 188 12.87 -19.21 -12.81
C ALA A 188 12.62 -20.07 -14.06
N ASP A 189 11.62 -19.74 -14.87
CA ASP A 189 11.23 -20.51 -16.04
C ASP A 189 10.98 -19.62 -17.28
N ALA A 190 11.67 -19.97 -18.37
CA ALA A 190 11.58 -19.26 -19.64
C ALA A 190 10.24 -19.50 -20.36
N VAL A 191 9.60 -20.65 -20.17
CA VAL A 191 8.29 -20.95 -20.79
C VAL A 191 7.22 -20.04 -20.19
N PHE A 192 7.17 -19.95 -18.86
CA PHE A 192 6.29 -19.03 -18.17
C PHE A 192 6.58 -17.55 -18.51
N SER A 193 7.86 -17.16 -18.57
CA SER A 193 8.27 -15.81 -18.97
C SER A 193 7.78 -15.45 -20.38
N SER A 194 7.93 -16.38 -21.33
CA SER A 194 7.42 -16.24 -22.68
C SER A 194 5.89 -16.16 -22.70
N ALA A 195 5.18 -17.00 -21.94
CA ALA A 195 3.73 -16.99 -21.86
C ALA A 195 3.19 -15.65 -21.31
N ILE A 196 3.79 -15.12 -20.24
CA ILE A 196 3.46 -13.79 -19.70
C ILE A 196 3.74 -12.71 -20.74
N THR A 197 4.91 -12.74 -21.36
CA THR A 197 5.31 -11.73 -22.35
C THR A 197 4.35 -11.77 -23.54
N ASN A 198 4.00 -12.95 -24.04
CA ASN A 198 3.02 -13.15 -25.11
C ASN A 198 1.60 -12.72 -24.71
N LEU A 199 1.20 -12.89 -23.44
CA LEU A 199 -0.06 -12.37 -22.91
C LEU A 199 -0.09 -10.83 -22.89
N PHE A 200 1.07 -10.19 -22.77
CA PHE A 200 1.21 -8.74 -22.91
C PHE A 200 1.54 -8.31 -24.36
N ASP A 201 2.02 -9.23 -25.20
CA ASP A 201 2.50 -9.04 -26.57
C ASP A 201 1.51 -9.61 -27.61
N PHE A 202 0.23 -9.34 -27.42
CA PHE A 202 -0.78 -9.54 -28.46
C PHE A 202 -0.59 -8.47 -29.55
N ARG A 203 0.37 -8.77 -30.43
CA ARG A 203 0.96 -8.12 -31.62
C ARG A 203 0.20 -7.03 -32.42
N ASN A 204 -0.97 -6.51 -32.03
CA ASN A 204 -1.64 -5.40 -32.73
C ASN A 204 -2.65 -4.59 -31.89
N TRP A 205 -2.77 -4.79 -30.57
CA TRP A 205 -3.72 -3.99 -29.77
C TRP A 205 -3.00 -3.14 -28.71
N SER A 206 -3.36 -1.86 -28.65
CA SER A 206 -2.96 -0.89 -27.60
C SER A 206 -3.26 -1.34 -26.15
N ILE A 207 -3.87 -2.51 -25.97
CA ILE A 207 -4.23 -3.13 -24.69
C ILE A 207 -2.98 -3.50 -23.90
N GLY A 208 -1.92 -4.05 -24.50
CA GLY A 208 -0.70 -4.42 -23.74
C GLY A 208 -0.02 -3.21 -23.10
N GLU A 209 0.08 -2.11 -23.85
CA GLU A 209 0.55 -0.82 -23.34
C GLU A 209 -0.38 -0.25 -22.26
N LEU A 210 -1.70 -0.33 -22.46
CA LEU A 210 -2.68 0.09 -21.47
C LEU A 210 -2.56 -0.74 -20.18
N ILE A 211 -2.42 -2.07 -20.27
CA ILE A 211 -2.28 -2.93 -19.10
C ILE A 211 -0.98 -2.61 -18.36
N GLY A 212 0.15 -2.44 -19.06
CA GLY A 212 1.41 -2.05 -18.43
C GLY A 212 1.28 -0.71 -17.70
N ARG A 213 0.63 0.28 -18.32
CA ARG A 213 0.32 1.58 -17.71
C ARG A 213 -0.56 1.45 -16.47
N VAL A 214 -1.65 0.70 -16.56
CA VAL A 214 -2.58 0.45 -15.46
C VAL A 214 -1.90 -0.31 -14.33
N LEU A 215 -1.02 -1.27 -14.63
CA LEU A 215 -0.30 -2.05 -13.63
C LEU A 215 0.71 -1.20 -12.87
N VAL A 216 1.44 -0.31 -13.56
CA VAL A 216 2.31 0.70 -12.91
C VAL A 216 1.45 1.61 -12.03
N ALA A 217 0.37 2.17 -12.55
CA ALA A 217 -0.52 3.05 -11.79
C ALA A 217 -1.09 2.36 -10.55
N ALA A 218 -1.58 1.13 -10.70
CA ALA A 218 -2.15 0.32 -9.61
C ALA A 218 -1.10 0.01 -8.54
N THR A 219 0.13 -0.34 -8.94
CA THR A 219 1.23 -0.64 -8.00
C THR A 219 1.60 0.59 -7.17
N PHE A 220 1.79 1.74 -7.82
CA PHE A 220 2.12 2.97 -7.10
C PHE A 220 0.95 3.50 -6.26
N ALA A 221 -0.29 3.37 -6.75
CA ALA A 221 -1.48 3.68 -5.96
C ALA A 221 -1.59 2.77 -4.73
N TRP A 222 -1.25 1.49 -4.86
CA TRP A 222 -1.25 0.53 -3.75
C TRP A 222 -0.31 0.96 -2.63
N VAL A 223 0.95 1.22 -2.99
CA VAL A 223 2.00 1.63 -2.06
C VAL A 223 1.65 2.98 -1.42
N ALA A 224 1.26 3.98 -2.22
CA ALA A 224 0.86 5.28 -1.72
C ALA A 224 -0.38 5.20 -0.81
N GLY A 225 -1.34 4.34 -1.15
CA GLY A 225 -2.51 4.08 -0.32
C GLY A 225 -2.13 3.60 1.08
N GLY A 226 -1.19 2.65 1.17
CA GLY A 226 -0.64 2.21 2.45
C GLY A 226 0.07 3.31 3.25
N LEU A 227 0.87 4.14 2.56
CA LEU A 227 1.57 5.27 3.18
C LEU A 227 0.62 6.37 3.65
N PHE A 228 -0.42 6.70 2.87
CA PHE A 228 -1.43 7.70 3.24
C PHE A 228 -2.32 7.23 4.39
N LEU A 229 -2.64 5.93 4.43
CA LEU A 229 -3.30 5.29 5.57
C LEU A 229 -2.50 5.48 6.85
N LEU A 230 -1.19 5.25 6.77
CA LEU A 230 -0.24 5.37 7.88
C LEU A 230 -0.10 6.82 8.35
N ALA A 231 -0.02 7.77 7.40
CA ALA A 231 0.04 9.20 7.68
C ALA A 231 -1.23 9.70 8.38
N GLY A 232 -2.42 9.27 7.92
CA GLY A 232 -3.71 9.81 8.36
C GLY A 232 -4.19 9.28 9.70
N ARG A 233 -3.89 8.02 10.05
CA ARG A 233 -4.43 7.38 11.26
C ARG A 233 -3.56 7.53 12.50
N GLY A 234 -2.35 8.08 12.38
CA GLY A 234 -1.35 7.87 13.41
C GLY A 234 -0.87 6.42 13.38
N ALA A 235 0.38 6.16 13.72
CA ALA A 235 0.75 4.80 14.09
C ALA A 235 0.23 4.56 15.52
N ASP A 236 -1.10 4.38 15.64
CA ASP A 236 -1.67 3.60 16.72
C ASP A 236 -0.99 2.23 16.64
N THR A 237 0.09 2.09 17.41
CA THR A 237 0.87 0.87 17.60
C THR A 237 0.17 -0.10 18.53
N THR A 238 -1.01 0.27 19.05
CA THR A 238 -1.90 -0.72 19.63
C THR A 238 -2.20 -1.73 18.53
N MET A 239 -1.71 -2.95 18.73
CA MET A 239 -2.24 -4.19 18.17
C MET A 239 -3.71 -4.33 18.57
N SER A 240 -4.56 -3.35 18.24
CA SER A 240 -6.01 -3.51 18.28
C SER A 240 -6.30 -4.64 17.31
N PRO A 241 -7.05 -5.66 17.75
CA PRO A 241 -6.72 -7.03 17.42
C PRO A 241 -6.96 -7.24 15.93
N LEU A 242 -5.87 -7.17 15.15
CA LEU A 242 -5.89 -7.42 13.71
C LEU A 242 -6.35 -8.86 13.46
N LEU A 243 -6.08 -9.76 14.41
CA LEU A 243 -6.46 -11.17 14.39
C LEU A 243 -7.96 -11.40 14.15
N PRO A 244 -8.92 -10.90 14.94
CA PRO A 244 -10.35 -11.08 14.67
C PRO A 244 -10.83 -10.46 13.36
N ARG A 245 -10.24 -9.33 12.91
CA ARG A 245 -10.62 -8.69 11.64
C ARG A 245 -10.05 -9.43 10.41
N LEU A 246 -8.81 -9.92 10.51
CA LEU A 246 -8.18 -10.81 9.53
C LEU A 246 -8.85 -12.19 9.51
N ARG A 247 -9.26 -12.73 10.66
CA ARG A 247 -10.00 -14.00 10.76
C ARG A 247 -11.39 -13.88 10.14
N GLY A 248 -12.05 -12.72 10.28
CA GLY A 248 -13.28 -12.39 9.55
C GLY A 248 -13.08 -12.24 8.04
N LEU A 249 -11.94 -11.69 7.59
CA LEU A 249 -11.57 -11.59 6.16
C LEU A 249 -11.17 -12.94 5.54
N LEU A 250 -10.43 -13.77 6.27
CA LEU A 250 -10.03 -15.14 5.90
C LEU A 250 -11.23 -16.10 5.83
N SER A 251 -12.22 -15.91 6.72
CA SER A 251 -13.51 -16.64 6.67
C SER A 251 -14.51 -16.03 5.67
N SER A 252 -14.15 -14.94 4.99
CA SER A 252 -15.03 -14.19 4.08
C SER A 252 -14.74 -14.53 2.62
N THR A 253 -15.69 -14.20 1.74
CA THR A 253 -15.54 -14.28 0.28
C THR A 253 -14.27 -13.58 -0.19
N ALA A 254 -13.79 -12.53 0.51
CA ALA A 254 -12.52 -11.87 0.20
C ALA A 254 -11.32 -12.81 0.38
N GLY A 255 -11.17 -13.48 1.52
CA GLY A 255 -10.09 -14.42 1.77
C GLY A 255 -10.09 -15.61 0.81
N ALA A 256 -11.28 -16.16 0.52
CA ALA A 256 -11.43 -17.21 -0.48
C ALA A 256 -11.01 -16.72 -1.88
N THR A 257 -11.41 -15.51 -2.27
CA THR A 257 -10.99 -14.91 -3.55
C THR A 257 -9.48 -14.69 -3.60
N THR A 258 -8.87 -14.24 -2.50
CA THR A 258 -7.41 -14.05 -2.40
C THR A 258 -6.67 -15.36 -2.65
N LEU A 259 -7.04 -16.41 -1.91
CA LEU A 259 -6.43 -17.72 -2.04
C LEU A 259 -6.64 -18.29 -3.45
N LEU A 260 -7.87 -18.25 -3.96
CA LEU A 260 -8.19 -18.74 -5.29
C LEU A 260 -7.40 -18.01 -6.39
N ALA A 261 -7.23 -16.69 -6.28
CA ALA A 261 -6.43 -15.93 -7.23
C ALA A 261 -4.95 -16.34 -7.20
N VAL A 262 -4.38 -16.53 -6.01
CA VAL A 262 -3.00 -17.01 -5.85
C VAL A 262 -2.88 -18.43 -6.38
N ASP A 263 -3.77 -19.35 -5.99
CA ASP A 263 -3.78 -20.73 -6.46
C ASP A 263 -3.94 -20.81 -7.99
N ALA A 264 -4.77 -19.96 -8.59
CA ALA A 264 -4.93 -19.89 -10.04
C ALA A 264 -3.63 -19.52 -10.76
N LEU A 265 -2.82 -18.62 -10.19
CA LEU A 265 -1.48 -18.30 -10.71
C LEU A 265 -0.57 -19.52 -10.66
N PHE A 266 -0.58 -20.27 -9.55
CA PHE A 266 0.21 -21.50 -9.41
C PHE A 266 -0.26 -22.59 -10.38
N VAL A 267 -1.57 -22.80 -10.51
CA VAL A 267 -2.15 -23.76 -11.47
C VAL A 267 -1.76 -23.39 -12.90
N PHE A 268 -1.82 -22.10 -13.25
CA PHE A 268 -1.38 -21.62 -14.56
C PHE A 268 0.09 -21.89 -14.81
N PHE A 269 0.96 -21.65 -13.81
CA PHE A 269 2.38 -21.98 -13.88
C PHE A 269 2.60 -23.49 -14.08
N VAL A 270 2.00 -24.34 -13.26
CA VAL A 270 2.13 -25.80 -13.34
C VAL A 270 1.59 -26.35 -14.66
N ALA A 271 0.52 -25.78 -15.22
CA ALA A 271 -0.05 -26.23 -16.50
C ALA A 271 0.83 -25.90 -17.71
N LEU A 272 1.78 -24.97 -17.58
CA LEU A 272 2.74 -24.60 -18.63
C LEU A 272 4.04 -25.41 -18.57
N GLN A 273 4.32 -26.08 -17.44
CA GLN A 273 5.47 -26.95 -17.22
C GLN A 273 5.24 -28.33 -17.83
#